data_AF-A0A519LUY1-F1
#
_entry.id   AF-A0A519LUY1-F1
#
_cell.length_a   1.000
_cell.length_b   1.000
_cell.length_c   1.000
_cell.angle_alpha   90.00
_cell.angle_beta   90.00
_cell.angle_gamma   90.00
#
_symmetry.space_group_name_H-M   'P 1'
#
loop_
_entity.id
_entity.type
_entity.pdbx_description
1 polymer ?
#
loop_
_entity_poly.entity_id
_entity_poly.type
_entity_poly.pdbx_seq_one_letter_code
_entity_poly.pdbx_strand_id
1 'polypeptide(L)'
;MDPDIRDLGTLLIISVLLISGVQWFLLRFTHWSIALAATGIIAFIISFLYVSLKHATPNGGSNGPGSDEFINPALILFVALLCGLFAVSYLTKTPFPKKVIVIIVALIVLFVIVRYIIEDVKNATFYQKIFSSNNIEVVNLSGEDSMVRDINIQNSSSGVAVNLDPDLKEQNWTFIPRDADKIVFRCYSDKSNGGGLFSQNFPFDYSLCKEKDGKRVGFLLLFRMKTTLPVKIVLEPENHFSLYIDNQFIRSYKLKDKDQSETENSQNKQQ
;
A
#
# COMPACT_ATOMS: atom_id res chain seq x y z
N MET A 1 29.71 0.20 -24.80
CA MET A 1 28.73 1.11 -24.17
C MET A 1 27.37 0.58 -24.60
N ASP A 2 26.55 0.10 -23.66
CA ASP A 2 25.29 -0.57 -23.99
C ASP A 2 24.40 0.32 -24.87
N PRO A 3 23.71 -0.26 -25.88
CA PRO A 3 22.83 0.49 -26.76
C PRO A 3 21.78 1.30 -25.99
N ASP A 4 21.26 0.76 -24.89
CA ASP A 4 20.29 1.43 -24.01
C ASP A 4 20.86 2.70 -23.34
N ILE A 5 22.14 2.69 -22.96
CA ILE A 5 22.80 3.85 -22.35
C ILE A 5 23.01 4.95 -23.39
N ARG A 6 23.33 4.57 -24.64
CA ARG A 6 23.50 5.51 -25.74
C ARG A 6 22.17 6.17 -26.13
N ASP A 7 21.10 5.40 -26.17
CA ASP A 7 19.78 5.90 -26.55
C ASP A 7 19.19 6.79 -25.43
N LEU A 8 19.36 6.39 -24.16
CA LEU A 8 19.04 7.23 -23.01
C LEU A 8 19.82 8.56 -23.05
N GLY A 9 21.13 8.50 -23.26
CA GLY A 9 21.98 9.69 -23.34
C GLY A 9 21.57 10.64 -24.46
N THR A 10 21.21 10.10 -25.63
CA THR A 10 20.75 10.89 -26.79
C THR A 10 19.43 11.60 -26.48
N LEU A 11 18.46 10.90 -25.87
CA LEU A 11 17.17 11.47 -25.50
C LEU A 11 17.31 12.57 -24.44
N LEU A 12 18.25 12.39 -23.51
CA LEU A 12 18.55 13.37 -22.45
C LEU A 12 19.17 14.65 -23.05
N ILE A 13 20.10 14.52 -24.01
CA ILE A 13 20.69 15.66 -24.72
C ILE A 13 19.60 16.43 -25.49
N ILE A 14 18.74 15.74 -26.24
CA ILE A 14 17.63 16.38 -26.97
C ILE A 14 16.71 17.15 -26.02
N SER A 15 16.38 16.54 -24.88
CA SER A 15 15.53 17.16 -23.86
C SER A 15 16.17 18.41 -23.27
N VAL A 16 17.46 18.38 -22.95
CA VAL A 16 18.21 19.53 -22.43
C VAL A 16 18.26 20.67 -23.44
N LEU A 17 18.47 20.36 -24.73
CA LEU A 17 18.47 21.36 -25.80
C LEU A 17 17.10 22.02 -25.97
N LEU A 18 16.02 21.24 -25.97
CA LEU A 18 14.65 21.75 -26.03
C LEU A 18 14.33 22.67 -24.85
N ILE A 19 14.62 22.21 -23.62
CA ILE A 19 14.43 23.01 -22.41
C ILE A 19 15.22 24.31 -22.50
N SER A 20 16.50 24.24 -22.87
CA SER A 20 17.36 25.41 -22.98
C SER A 20 16.86 26.40 -24.04
N GLY A 21 16.40 25.92 -25.19
CA GLY A 21 15.84 26.75 -26.26
C GLY A 21 14.56 27.48 -25.82
N VAL A 22 13.63 26.78 -25.18
CA VAL A 22 12.40 27.38 -24.62
C VAL A 22 12.74 28.43 -23.57
N GLN A 23 13.65 28.12 -22.65
CA GLN A 23 14.02 29.03 -21.57
C GLN A 23 14.77 30.26 -22.07
N TRP A 24 15.64 30.09 -23.07
CA TRP A 24 16.32 31.20 -23.75
C TRP A 24 15.32 32.12 -24.44
N PHE A 25 14.36 31.56 -25.17
CA PHE A 25 13.31 32.34 -25.81
C PHE A 25 12.50 33.14 -24.79
N LEU A 26 12.08 32.51 -23.69
CA LEU A 26 11.34 33.19 -22.61
C LEU A 26 12.15 34.33 -21.99
N LEU A 27 13.41 34.10 -21.62
CA LEU A 27 14.27 35.11 -20.99
C LEU A 27 14.67 36.25 -21.94
N ARG A 28 14.71 36.00 -23.26
CA ARG A 28 15.10 37.01 -24.26
C ARG A 28 13.98 38.02 -24.50
N PHE A 29 12.73 37.57 -24.52
CA PHE A 29 11.59 38.38 -24.92
C PHE A 29 10.70 38.82 -23.75
N THR A 30 10.94 38.34 -22.53
CA THR A 30 10.12 38.66 -21.37
C THR A 30 10.93 39.02 -20.13
N HIS A 31 10.29 39.68 -19.17
CA HIS A 31 10.85 39.90 -17.84
C HIS A 31 10.95 38.56 -17.08
N TRP A 32 11.94 38.40 -16.20
CA TRP A 32 12.22 37.15 -15.49
C TRP A 32 11.02 36.57 -14.74
N SER A 33 10.11 37.43 -14.25
CA SER A 33 8.88 37.03 -13.56
C SER A 33 7.87 36.36 -14.49
N ILE A 34 7.76 36.84 -15.73
CA ILE A 34 6.88 36.27 -16.77
C ILE A 34 7.46 34.94 -17.25
N ALA A 35 8.77 34.87 -17.46
CA ALA A 35 9.46 33.62 -17.84
C ALA A 35 9.24 32.51 -16.80
N LEU A 36 9.26 32.85 -15.51
CA LEU A 36 8.99 31.93 -14.40
C LEU A 36 7.53 31.45 -14.41
N ALA A 37 6.57 32.37 -14.54
CA ALA A 37 5.15 32.01 -14.62
C ALA A 37 4.86 31.11 -15.84
N ALA A 38 5.41 31.46 -16.99
CA ALA A 38 5.31 30.66 -18.22
C ALA A 38 5.92 29.26 -18.03
N THR A 39 7.05 29.16 -17.35
CA THR A 39 7.68 27.87 -17.01
C THR A 39 6.74 26.98 -16.18
N GLY A 40 6.05 27.55 -15.19
CA GLY A 40 5.04 26.84 -14.41
C GLY A 40 3.87 26.33 -15.25
N ILE A 41 3.34 27.18 -16.14
CA ILE A 41 2.22 26.83 -17.02
C ILE A 41 2.63 25.74 -18.01
N ILE A 42 3.81 25.84 -18.62
CA ILE A 42 4.33 24.82 -19.55
C ILE A 42 4.50 23.48 -18.82
N ALA A 43 5.07 23.47 -17.61
CA ALA A 43 5.21 22.27 -16.80
C ALA A 43 3.85 21.61 -16.52
N PHE A 44 2.84 22.42 -16.17
CA PHE A 44 1.48 21.94 -15.92
C PHE A 44 0.84 21.35 -17.19
N ILE A 45 0.91 22.04 -18.33
CA ILE A 45 0.32 21.56 -19.60
C ILE A 45 0.96 20.24 -20.03
N ILE A 46 2.30 20.13 -19.98
CA ILE A 46 3.00 18.90 -20.36
C ILE A 46 2.63 17.76 -19.40
N SER A 47 2.61 18.00 -18.09
CA SER A 47 2.15 17.02 -17.10
C SER A 47 0.71 16.56 -17.37
N PHE A 48 -0.18 17.52 -17.64
CA PHE A 48 -1.58 17.26 -17.93
C PHE A 48 -1.74 16.37 -19.16
N LEU A 49 -1.05 16.69 -20.25
CA LEU A 49 -1.07 15.88 -21.47
C LEU A 49 -0.51 14.48 -21.20
N TYR A 50 0.62 14.36 -20.50
CA TYR A 50 1.24 13.08 -20.17
C TYR A 50 0.29 12.16 -19.38
N VAL A 51 -0.30 12.67 -18.30
CA VAL A 51 -1.23 11.89 -17.46
C VAL A 51 -2.51 11.56 -18.21
N SER A 52 -3.04 12.50 -19.00
CA SER A 52 -4.25 12.27 -19.81
C SER A 52 -4.03 11.19 -20.86
N LEU A 53 -2.89 11.22 -21.56
CA LEU A 53 -2.54 10.20 -22.56
C LEU A 53 -2.31 8.83 -21.92
N LYS A 54 -1.71 8.78 -20.72
CA LYS A 54 -1.52 7.52 -19.96
C LYS A 54 -2.85 6.83 -19.64
N HIS A 55 -3.93 7.60 -19.46
CA HIS A 55 -5.26 7.08 -19.14
C HIS A 55 -6.20 6.99 -20.33
N ALA A 56 -5.72 7.33 -21.54
CA ALA A 56 -6.49 7.20 -22.76
C ALA A 56 -6.63 5.71 -23.14
N THR A 57 -7.67 5.06 -22.63
CA THR A 57 -8.01 3.70 -23.04
C THR A 57 -8.73 3.70 -24.39
N PRO A 58 -8.42 2.77 -25.32
CA PRO A 58 -9.03 2.72 -26.65
C PRO A 58 -10.57 2.67 -26.66
N ASN A 59 -11.16 2.14 -25.58
CA ASN A 59 -12.61 1.90 -25.47
C ASN A 59 -13.31 2.81 -24.45
N GLY A 60 -12.67 3.88 -23.99
CA GLY A 60 -13.31 4.88 -23.11
C GLY A 60 -13.74 4.39 -21.71
N GLY A 61 -13.31 3.21 -21.28
CA GLY A 61 -13.67 2.61 -19.98
C GLY A 61 -12.80 3.04 -18.78
N SER A 62 -11.96 4.05 -18.95
CA SER A 62 -11.09 4.55 -17.87
C SER A 62 -11.87 5.47 -16.93
N ASN A 63 -11.71 5.29 -15.62
CA ASN A 63 -12.27 6.17 -14.58
C ASN A 63 -11.62 7.57 -14.54
N GLY A 64 -10.80 7.90 -15.54
CA GLY A 64 -10.00 9.12 -15.60
C GLY A 64 -8.84 9.09 -14.59
N PRO A 65 -7.84 9.97 -14.78
CA PRO A 65 -6.74 10.11 -13.83
C PRO A 65 -7.20 10.75 -12.52
N GLY A 66 -6.65 10.28 -11.40
CA GLY A 66 -6.78 10.97 -10.12
C GLY A 66 -6.03 12.31 -10.12
N SER A 67 -6.55 13.30 -9.39
CA SER A 67 -5.90 14.62 -9.28
C SER A 67 -4.46 14.59 -8.74
N ASP A 68 -4.13 13.56 -7.94
CA ASP A 68 -2.81 13.32 -7.37
C ASP A 68 -1.79 12.78 -8.38
N GLU A 69 -2.25 12.17 -9.47
CA GLU A 69 -1.37 11.65 -10.52
C GLU A 69 -0.66 12.74 -11.31
N PHE A 70 -1.22 13.95 -11.35
CA PHE A 70 -0.65 15.12 -12.03
C PHE A 70 0.48 15.78 -11.24
N ILE A 71 0.54 15.55 -9.92
CA ILE A 71 1.45 16.27 -9.02
C ILE A 71 2.91 15.91 -9.30
N ASN A 72 3.24 14.62 -9.39
CA ASN A 72 4.62 14.18 -9.57
C ASN A 72 5.20 14.60 -10.93
N PRO A 73 4.53 14.35 -12.07
CA PRO A 73 5.08 14.77 -13.36
C PRO A 73 5.17 16.30 -13.46
N ALA A 74 4.21 17.05 -12.91
CA ALA A 74 4.26 18.51 -12.89
C ALA A 74 5.46 19.03 -12.09
N LEU A 75 5.73 18.45 -10.92
CA LEU A 75 6.86 18.87 -10.09
C LEU A 75 8.21 18.54 -10.76
N ILE A 76 8.36 17.35 -11.33
CA ILE A 76 9.58 16.94 -12.03
C ILE A 76 9.84 17.89 -13.21
N LEU A 77 8.82 18.14 -14.04
CA LEU A 77 8.92 19.04 -15.19
C LEU A 77 9.21 20.47 -14.76
N PHE A 78 8.55 20.94 -13.71
CA PHE A 78 8.77 22.28 -13.17
C PHE A 78 10.21 22.45 -12.68
N VAL A 79 10.75 21.49 -11.92
CA VAL A 79 12.13 21.52 -11.44
C VAL A 79 13.12 21.46 -12.59
N ALA A 80 12.90 20.60 -13.59
CA ALA A 80 13.77 20.49 -14.77
C ALA A 80 13.81 21.80 -15.58
N LEU A 81 12.63 22.38 -15.87
CA LEU A 81 12.52 23.64 -16.59
C LEU A 81 13.10 24.81 -15.79
N LEU A 82 12.92 24.82 -14.46
CA LEU A 82 13.48 25.83 -13.57
C LEU A 82 15.02 25.78 -13.54
N CYS A 83 15.61 24.58 -13.49
CA CYS A 83 17.05 24.40 -13.64
C CYS A 83 17.55 24.92 -15.00
N GLY A 84 16.81 24.65 -16.08
CA GLY A 84 17.08 25.21 -17.40
C GLY A 84 17.03 26.74 -17.42
N LEU A 85 16.02 27.35 -16.80
CA LEU A 85 15.88 28.80 -16.67
C LEU A 85 17.10 29.41 -15.96
N PHE A 86 17.55 28.79 -14.85
CA PHE A 86 18.73 29.27 -14.13
C PHE A 86 20.03 29.11 -14.93
N ALA A 87 20.23 27.97 -15.59
CA ALA A 87 21.41 27.73 -16.43
C ALA A 87 21.48 28.75 -17.58
N VAL A 88 20.37 28.97 -18.27
CA VAL A 88 20.29 29.94 -19.37
C VAL A 88 20.49 31.36 -18.85
N SER A 89 19.81 31.75 -17.76
CA SER A 89 19.98 33.09 -17.17
C SER A 89 21.42 33.38 -16.77
N TYR A 90 22.13 32.36 -16.24
CA TYR A 90 23.54 32.48 -15.90
C TYR A 90 24.41 32.68 -17.15
N LEU A 91 24.20 31.87 -18.19
CA LEU A 91 24.95 31.95 -19.45
C LEU A 91 24.69 33.25 -20.22
N THR A 92 23.46 33.76 -20.22
CA THR A 92 23.09 35.01 -20.89
C THR A 92 23.37 36.25 -20.06
N LYS A 93 23.88 36.10 -18.83
CA LYS A 93 24.13 37.18 -17.85
C LYS A 93 22.90 38.04 -17.59
N THR A 94 21.70 37.43 -17.65
CA THR A 94 20.44 38.12 -17.38
C THR A 94 20.31 38.37 -15.87
N PRO A 95 19.97 39.59 -15.41
CA PRO A 95 19.88 39.89 -13.99
C PRO A 95 18.70 39.15 -13.34
N PHE A 96 19.01 38.14 -12.52
CA PHE A 96 18.02 37.41 -11.75
C PHE A 96 18.13 37.76 -10.25
N PRO A 97 17.06 38.20 -9.57
CA PRO A 97 17.16 38.60 -8.16
C PRO A 97 17.43 37.38 -7.26
N LYS A 98 18.51 37.43 -6.46
CA LYS A 98 18.88 36.33 -5.55
C LYS A 98 17.74 35.94 -4.58
N LYS A 99 16.94 36.92 -4.14
CA LYS A 99 15.79 36.68 -3.25
C LYS A 99 14.73 35.77 -3.88
N VAL A 100 14.53 35.87 -5.19
CA VAL A 100 13.54 35.07 -5.92
C VAL A 100 13.95 33.60 -5.93
N ILE A 101 15.24 33.32 -6.10
CA ILE A 101 15.78 31.95 -6.03
C ILE A 101 15.49 31.31 -4.67
N VAL A 102 15.77 32.05 -3.58
CA VAL A 102 15.52 31.58 -2.22
C VAL A 102 14.04 31.27 -1.99
N ILE A 103 13.14 32.15 -2.45
CA ILE A 103 11.69 31.94 -2.33
C ILE A 103 11.24 30.69 -3.10
N ILE A 104 11.71 30.48 -4.33
CA ILE A 104 11.32 29.32 -5.14
C ILE A 104 11.82 28.02 -4.49
N VAL A 105 13.08 27.99 -4.03
CA VAL A 105 13.63 26.81 -3.35
C VAL A 105 12.85 26.52 -2.07
N ALA A 106 12.52 27.55 -1.28
CA ALA A 106 11.71 27.39 -0.08
C ALA A 106 10.30 26.84 -0.39
N LEU A 107 9.66 27.30 -1.47
CA LEU A 107 8.36 26.80 -1.92
C LEU A 107 8.44 25.33 -2.38
N ILE A 108 9.50 24.94 -3.09
CA ILE A 108 9.72 23.54 -3.49
C ILE A 108 9.88 22.65 -2.25
N VAL A 109 10.72 23.06 -1.30
CA VAL A 109 10.92 22.32 -0.04
C VAL A 109 9.62 22.20 0.74
N LEU A 110 8.87 23.30 0.89
CA LEU A 110 7.58 23.30 1.57
C LEU A 110 6.59 22.35 0.87
N PHE A 111 6.54 22.36 -0.46
CA PHE A 111 5.68 21.46 -1.22
C PHE A 111 6.04 20.00 -1.01
N VAL A 112 7.33 19.64 -1.03
CA VAL A 112 7.80 18.27 -0.77
C VAL A 112 7.40 17.81 0.63
N ILE A 113 7.57 18.68 1.64
CA ILE A 113 7.15 18.39 3.01
C ILE A 113 5.64 18.18 3.10
N VAL A 114 4.85 19.09 2.53
CA VAL A 114 3.37 18.99 2.53
C VAL A 114 2.91 17.72 1.84
N ARG A 115 3.50 17.37 0.69
CA ARG A 115 3.17 16.14 -0.05
C ARG A 115 3.50 14.90 0.77
N TYR A 116 4.66 14.86 1.43
CA TYR A 116 5.05 13.76 2.31
C TYR A 116 4.04 13.59 3.46
N ILE A 117 3.64 14.70 4.09
CA ILE A 117 2.63 14.69 5.17
C ILE A 117 1.27 14.20 4.65
N ILE A 118 0.80 14.67 3.49
CA ILE A 118 -0.48 14.23 2.92
C ILE A 118 -0.47 12.74 2.59
N GLU A 119 0.63 12.23 2.04
CA GLU A 119 0.79 10.82 1.72
C GLU A 119 0.79 9.96 2.99
N ASP A 120 1.48 10.40 4.04
CA ASP A 120 1.46 9.76 5.35
C ASP A 120 0.05 9.78 5.98
N VAL A 121 -0.67 10.90 5.89
CA VAL A 121 -2.08 11.02 6.34
C VAL A 121 -3.00 10.06 5.58
N LYS A 122 -2.88 10.00 4.25
CA LYS A 122 -3.71 9.10 3.43
C LYS A 122 -3.47 7.65 3.82
N ASN A 123 -2.22 7.24 3.96
CA ASN A 123 -1.84 5.90 4.36
C ASN A 123 -2.34 5.59 5.78
N ALA A 124 -2.09 6.48 6.75
CA ALA A 124 -2.56 6.32 8.12
C ALA A 124 -4.09 6.22 8.19
N THR A 125 -4.82 7.04 7.44
CA THR A 125 -6.29 7.01 7.36
C THR A 125 -6.79 5.70 6.76
N PHE A 126 -6.17 5.22 5.69
CA PHE A 126 -6.50 3.94 5.06
C PHE A 126 -6.29 2.79 6.04
N TYR A 127 -5.12 2.71 6.68
CA TYR A 127 -4.83 1.68 7.68
C TYR A 127 -5.78 1.76 8.88
N GLN A 128 -6.08 2.97 9.36
CA GLN A 128 -7.05 3.20 10.43
C GLN A 128 -8.50 2.99 9.97
N LYS A 129 -8.81 2.82 8.69
CA LYS A 129 -10.17 2.45 8.26
C LYS A 129 -10.34 0.94 8.21
N ILE A 130 -9.28 0.23 7.82
CA ILE A 130 -9.34 -1.18 7.43
C ILE A 130 -8.83 -2.10 8.53
N PHE A 131 -7.87 -1.66 9.33
CA PHE A 131 -7.17 -2.51 10.28
C PHE A 131 -7.25 -1.98 11.71
N SER A 132 -7.14 -2.91 12.65
CA SER A 132 -6.91 -2.64 14.05
C SER A 132 -5.65 -3.36 14.53
N SER A 133 -4.85 -2.68 15.35
CA SER A 133 -3.67 -3.26 15.98
C SER A 133 -4.10 -4.36 16.93
N ASN A 134 -3.53 -5.54 16.76
CA ASN A 134 -3.77 -6.67 17.64
C ASN A 134 -2.44 -7.30 18.07
N ASN A 135 -2.45 -8.12 19.10
CA ASN A 135 -1.36 -9.06 19.34
C ASN A 135 -1.94 -10.45 19.08
N ILE A 136 -1.63 -11.02 17.90
CA ILE A 136 -2.10 -12.35 17.52
C ILE A 136 -0.99 -13.36 17.82
N GLU A 137 -1.26 -14.24 18.76
CA GLU A 137 -0.37 -15.34 19.11
C GLU A 137 -0.90 -16.64 18.49
N VAL A 138 -0.07 -17.38 17.77
CA VAL A 138 -0.38 -18.74 17.32
C VAL A 138 0.50 -19.71 18.10
N VAL A 139 -0.13 -20.63 18.83
CA VAL A 139 0.57 -21.64 19.63
C VAL A 139 0.28 -23.00 19.02
N ASN A 140 1.31 -23.64 18.47
CA ASN A 140 1.21 -25.00 17.94
C ASN A 140 1.56 -26.02 19.05
N LEU A 141 0.53 -26.62 19.67
CA LEU A 141 0.70 -27.74 20.62
C LEU A 141 0.70 -29.10 19.91
N SER A 142 0.28 -29.15 18.65
CA SER A 142 0.28 -30.36 17.81
C SER A 142 1.69 -30.73 17.33
N GLY A 143 2.66 -29.80 17.40
CA GLY A 143 4.04 -30.05 17.00
C GLY A 143 4.17 -30.36 15.51
N GLU A 144 4.92 -31.42 15.16
CA GLU A 144 5.13 -31.88 13.78
C GLU A 144 3.85 -32.49 13.15
N ASP A 145 2.84 -32.82 13.96
CA ASP A 145 1.56 -33.38 13.50
C ASP A 145 0.55 -32.29 13.07
N SER A 146 0.95 -31.01 13.08
CA SER A 146 0.06 -29.94 12.60
C SER A 146 -0.12 -30.01 11.09
N MET A 147 -1.34 -30.33 10.65
CA MET A 147 -1.71 -30.24 9.24
C MET A 147 -1.94 -28.80 8.76
N VAL A 148 -1.92 -27.80 9.65
CA VAL A 148 -2.18 -26.39 9.31
C VAL A 148 -0.96 -25.75 8.68
N ARG A 149 -1.11 -25.24 7.46
CA ARG A 149 -0.08 -24.51 6.73
C ARG A 149 -0.17 -23.01 6.95
N ASP A 150 -1.37 -22.45 6.79
CA ASP A 150 -1.61 -21.02 7.01
C ASP A 150 -2.99 -20.79 7.64
N ILE A 151 -3.10 -19.67 8.36
CA ILE A 151 -4.33 -19.23 9.02
C ILE A 151 -4.62 -17.82 8.55
N ASN A 152 -5.78 -17.57 7.94
CA ASN A 152 -6.14 -16.28 7.41
C ASN A 152 -7.37 -15.72 8.15
N ILE A 153 -7.23 -14.57 8.79
CA ILE A 153 -8.37 -13.84 9.35
C ILE A 153 -8.88 -12.87 8.29
N GLN A 154 -10.14 -13.00 7.88
CA GLN A 154 -10.69 -12.27 6.73
C GLN A 154 -11.98 -11.53 7.09
N ASN A 155 -12.16 -10.36 6.47
CA ASN A 155 -13.45 -9.70 6.29
C ASN A 155 -13.98 -10.01 4.89
N SER A 156 -15.07 -10.77 4.80
CA SER A 156 -15.66 -11.21 3.53
C SER A 156 -16.24 -10.07 2.70
N SER A 157 -16.71 -8.98 3.33
CA SER A 157 -17.30 -7.83 2.63
C SER A 157 -16.25 -6.97 1.94
N SER A 158 -15.09 -6.76 2.57
CA SER A 158 -13.98 -5.97 1.98
C SER A 158 -12.98 -6.83 1.21
N GLY A 159 -12.99 -8.15 1.41
CA GLY A 159 -12.03 -9.09 0.83
C GLY A 159 -10.65 -9.08 1.51
N VAL A 160 -10.42 -8.15 2.46
CA VAL A 160 -9.14 -7.98 3.14
C VAL A 160 -8.90 -9.15 4.11
N ALA A 161 -7.71 -9.75 4.02
CA ALA A 161 -7.28 -10.84 4.88
C ALA A 161 -5.88 -10.57 5.46
N VAL A 162 -5.64 -11.08 6.66
CA VAL A 162 -4.32 -11.15 7.28
C VAL A 162 -3.94 -12.61 7.41
N ASN A 163 -2.80 -12.96 6.84
CA ASN A 163 -2.26 -14.32 6.86
C ASN A 163 -1.31 -14.46 8.04
N LEU A 164 -1.47 -15.55 8.77
CA LEU A 164 -0.66 -15.94 9.91
C LEU A 164 0.02 -17.26 9.55
N ASP A 165 1.32 -17.27 9.76
CA ASP A 165 2.17 -18.43 9.65
C ASP A 165 2.26 -19.10 11.05
N PRO A 166 1.79 -20.34 11.21
CA PRO A 166 1.81 -21.04 12.49
C PRO A 166 3.22 -21.42 12.96
N ASP A 167 4.23 -21.42 12.08
CA ASP A 167 5.62 -21.78 12.42
C ASP A 167 6.44 -20.60 12.95
N LEU A 168 5.93 -19.37 12.79
CA LEU A 168 6.56 -18.17 13.33
C LEU A 168 6.25 -18.00 14.82
N LYS A 169 7.29 -18.12 15.66
CA LYS A 169 7.19 -17.91 17.12
C LYS A 169 6.66 -16.53 17.52
N GLU A 170 6.98 -15.51 16.75
CA GLU A 170 6.46 -14.15 16.93
C GLU A 170 6.07 -13.57 15.57
N GLN A 171 4.81 -13.18 15.45
CA GLN A 171 4.29 -12.45 14.29
C GLN A 171 4.68 -10.98 14.46
N ASN A 172 5.67 -10.51 13.68
CA ASN A 172 6.33 -9.21 13.92
C ASN A 172 5.40 -7.98 13.84
N TRP A 173 4.22 -8.07 13.21
CA TRP A 173 3.18 -7.05 13.28
C TRP A 173 1.81 -7.64 13.01
N THR A 174 1.04 -7.90 14.06
CA THR A 174 -0.30 -8.46 13.91
C THR A 174 -1.35 -7.36 13.84
N PHE A 175 -1.97 -7.25 12.69
CA PHE A 175 -3.19 -6.48 12.53
C PHE A 175 -4.34 -7.46 12.35
N ILE A 176 -5.53 -7.03 12.71
CA ILE A 176 -6.74 -7.74 12.36
C ILE A 176 -7.57 -6.85 11.43
N PRO A 177 -8.12 -7.37 10.31
CA PRO A 177 -9.08 -6.62 9.53
C PRO A 177 -10.28 -6.25 10.39
N ARG A 178 -10.74 -5.00 10.32
CA ARG A 178 -11.98 -4.59 10.98
C ARG A 178 -13.14 -5.34 10.38
N ASP A 179 -14.12 -5.65 11.23
CA ASP A 179 -15.30 -6.42 10.84
C ASP A 179 -14.92 -7.78 10.21
N ALA A 180 -13.79 -8.36 10.62
CA ALA A 180 -13.46 -9.73 10.26
C ALA A 180 -14.58 -10.68 10.72
N ASP A 181 -15.03 -11.52 9.81
CA ASP A 181 -16.20 -12.39 10.00
C ASP A 181 -15.83 -13.88 9.93
N LYS A 182 -14.59 -14.22 9.53
CA LYS A 182 -14.13 -15.60 9.45
C LYS A 182 -12.63 -15.78 9.67
N ILE A 183 -12.28 -16.97 10.15
CA ILE A 183 -10.91 -17.52 10.14
C ILE A 183 -10.87 -18.67 9.14
N VAL A 184 -9.89 -18.66 8.25
CA VAL A 184 -9.70 -19.65 7.20
C VAL A 184 -8.40 -20.41 7.47
N PHE A 185 -8.48 -21.72 7.62
CA PHE A 185 -7.32 -22.59 7.77
C PHE A 185 -7.04 -23.26 6.43
N ARG A 186 -5.84 -23.06 5.86
CA ARG A 186 -5.35 -23.91 4.78
C ARG A 186 -4.47 -24.99 5.35
N CYS A 187 -4.78 -26.22 5.00
CA CYS A 187 -4.18 -27.40 5.57
C CYS A 187 -3.62 -28.32 4.48
N TYR A 188 -2.61 -29.10 4.84
CA TYR A 188 -2.13 -30.22 4.04
C TYR A 188 -3.11 -31.39 4.13
N SER A 189 -3.36 -32.08 3.01
CA SER A 189 -4.11 -33.34 3.00
C SER A 189 -3.16 -34.54 3.00
N ASP A 190 -3.34 -35.44 3.95
CA ASP A 190 -2.52 -36.65 4.11
C ASP A 190 -2.74 -37.70 3.01
N LYS A 191 -3.82 -37.60 2.21
CA LYS A 191 -4.27 -38.68 1.32
C LYS A 191 -4.07 -38.45 -0.17
N SER A 192 -3.45 -37.35 -0.58
CA SER A 192 -3.08 -37.18 -1.99
C SER A 192 -1.64 -37.62 -2.21
N ASN A 193 -1.42 -38.57 -3.13
CA ASN A 193 -0.10 -38.94 -3.67
C ASN A 193 0.56 -37.78 -4.48
N GLY A 194 0.32 -36.53 -4.06
CA GLY A 194 0.71 -35.29 -4.73
C GLY A 194 0.43 -34.01 -3.92
N GLY A 195 0.31 -34.07 -2.59
CA GLY A 195 0.37 -32.87 -1.72
C GLY A 195 -0.72 -31.81 -1.95
N GLY A 196 -1.96 -32.22 -2.12
CA GLY A 196 -3.14 -31.36 -2.20
C GLY A 196 -3.39 -30.57 -0.91
N LEU A 197 -3.89 -29.34 -1.09
CA LEU A 197 -4.27 -28.44 -0.01
C LEU A 197 -5.79 -28.39 0.09
N PHE A 198 -6.33 -28.41 1.31
CA PHE A 198 -7.74 -28.09 1.56
C PHE A 198 -7.86 -26.82 2.41
N SER A 199 -9.04 -26.19 2.35
CA SER A 199 -9.33 -24.97 3.09
C SER A 199 -10.64 -25.14 3.85
N GLN A 200 -10.64 -24.74 5.13
CA GLN A 200 -11.84 -24.71 5.97
C GLN A 200 -12.05 -23.32 6.57
N ASN A 201 -13.31 -22.90 6.58
CA ASN A 201 -13.71 -21.58 7.05
C ASN A 201 -14.52 -21.72 8.34
N PHE A 202 -14.17 -20.95 9.35
CA PHE A 202 -14.87 -20.89 10.63
C PHE A 202 -15.35 -19.47 10.90
N PRO A 203 -16.53 -19.29 11.52
CA PRO A 203 -17.03 -17.96 11.85
C PRO A 203 -16.13 -17.32 12.91
N PHE A 204 -15.91 -16.02 12.75
CA PHE A 204 -15.17 -15.18 13.68
C PHE A 204 -15.99 -13.93 14.00
N ASP A 205 -16.10 -13.61 15.28
CA ASP A 205 -16.86 -12.44 15.74
C ASP A 205 -15.89 -11.35 16.18
N TYR A 206 -15.64 -10.39 15.28
CA TYR A 206 -14.79 -9.24 15.55
C TYR A 206 -15.27 -8.41 16.77
N SER A 207 -16.56 -8.40 17.08
CA SER A 207 -17.10 -7.61 18.20
C SER A 207 -16.54 -8.04 19.56
N LEU A 208 -16.19 -9.33 19.69
CA LEU A 208 -15.57 -9.88 20.90
C LEU A 208 -14.17 -9.31 21.17
N CYS A 209 -13.49 -8.79 20.14
CA CYS A 209 -12.15 -8.23 20.25
C CYS A 209 -12.13 -6.83 20.91
N LYS A 210 -13.29 -6.22 21.19
CA LYS A 210 -13.47 -4.92 21.89
C LYS A 210 -12.48 -3.83 21.45
N GLU A 211 -12.75 -3.24 20.30
CA GLU A 211 -11.92 -2.17 19.75
C GLU A 211 -11.93 -0.91 20.63
N LYS A 212 -10.74 -0.32 20.83
CA LYS A 212 -10.55 0.95 21.52
C LYS A 212 -9.48 1.82 20.84
N ASP A 213 -9.40 3.08 21.22
CA ASP A 213 -8.32 3.96 20.76
C ASP A 213 -7.00 3.57 21.41
N GLY A 214 -5.99 3.34 20.56
CA GLY A 214 -4.62 3.04 20.95
C GLY A 214 -3.71 4.26 20.85
N LYS A 215 -2.43 3.99 20.53
CA LYS A 215 -1.38 5.02 20.43
C LYS A 215 -1.62 5.94 19.22
N ARG A 216 -1.06 7.14 19.29
CA ARG A 216 -1.04 8.09 18.17
C ARG A 216 -0.18 7.54 17.02
N VAL A 217 -0.61 7.81 15.80
CA VAL A 217 0.13 7.43 14.58
C VAL A 217 1.08 8.56 14.18
N GLY A 218 2.38 8.37 14.38
CA GLY A 218 3.42 9.31 13.94
C GLY A 218 3.29 10.73 14.52
N PHE A 219 3.60 11.73 13.69
CA PHE A 219 3.53 13.16 14.03
C PHE A 219 2.11 13.74 13.91
N LEU A 220 1.15 12.95 13.45
CA LEU A 220 -0.21 13.39 13.19
C LEU A 220 -1.06 13.32 14.46
N LEU A 221 -1.16 14.46 15.16
CA LEU A 221 -1.85 14.58 16.46
C LEU A 221 -3.32 14.13 16.44
N LEU A 222 -3.96 14.12 15.27
CA LEU A 222 -5.38 13.81 15.07
C LEU A 222 -5.66 12.30 14.93
N PHE A 223 -4.68 11.50 14.53
CA PHE A 223 -4.91 10.08 14.21
C PHE A 223 -4.43 9.17 15.34
N ARG A 224 -5.36 8.36 15.86
CA ARG A 224 -5.08 7.28 16.82
C ARG A 224 -5.33 5.93 16.17
N MET A 225 -4.35 5.06 16.27
CA MET A 225 -4.51 3.69 15.80
C MET A 225 -5.55 2.99 16.66
N LYS A 226 -6.50 2.28 16.06
CA LYS A 226 -7.39 1.42 16.83
C LYS A 226 -6.64 0.18 17.29
N THR A 227 -6.93 -0.28 18.49
CA THR A 227 -6.36 -1.48 19.08
C THR A 227 -7.46 -2.37 19.61
N THR A 228 -7.26 -3.68 19.51
CA THR A 228 -8.18 -4.70 20.00
C THR A 228 -7.51 -5.56 21.08
N LEU A 229 -8.32 -6.29 21.83
CA LEU A 229 -7.86 -7.29 22.79
C LEU A 229 -7.07 -8.40 22.08
N PRO A 230 -5.99 -8.90 22.69
CA PRO A 230 -5.11 -9.87 22.06
C PRO A 230 -5.86 -11.15 21.70
N VAL A 231 -5.56 -11.71 20.54
CA VAL A 231 -6.15 -12.95 20.04
C VAL A 231 -5.11 -14.05 20.13
N LYS A 232 -5.49 -15.22 20.65
CA LYS A 232 -4.60 -16.38 20.70
C LYS A 232 -5.30 -17.56 20.04
N ILE A 233 -4.63 -18.15 19.05
CA ILE A 233 -5.08 -19.35 18.34
C ILE A 233 -4.18 -20.50 18.79
N VAL A 234 -4.77 -21.49 19.45
CA VAL A 234 -4.05 -22.67 19.92
C VAL A 234 -4.40 -23.82 18.98
N LEU A 235 -3.41 -24.33 18.25
CA LEU A 235 -3.54 -25.58 17.50
C LEU A 235 -3.32 -26.73 18.46
N GLU A 236 -4.34 -27.54 18.64
CA GLU A 236 -4.39 -28.66 19.57
C GLU A 236 -4.19 -29.99 18.81
N PRO A 237 -3.74 -31.05 19.51
CA PRO A 237 -3.71 -32.39 18.93
C PRO A 237 -5.07 -32.84 18.35
N GLU A 238 -5.05 -33.88 17.52
CA GLU A 238 -6.25 -34.44 16.89
C GLU A 238 -7.01 -33.48 15.95
N ASN A 239 -6.30 -32.53 15.34
CA ASN A 239 -6.85 -31.56 14.39
C ASN A 239 -7.90 -30.62 14.99
N HIS A 240 -7.72 -30.27 16.26
CA HIS A 240 -8.53 -29.26 16.94
C HIS A 240 -7.81 -27.91 16.97
N PHE A 241 -8.59 -26.83 17.01
CA PHE A 241 -8.03 -25.53 17.39
C PHE A 241 -8.97 -24.80 18.33
N SER A 242 -8.38 -24.07 19.27
CA SER A 242 -9.08 -23.27 20.26
C SER A 242 -8.75 -21.79 20.07
N LEU A 243 -9.80 -20.97 20.06
CA LEU A 243 -9.70 -19.52 19.96
C LEU A 243 -9.87 -18.89 21.33
N TYR A 244 -8.91 -18.06 21.71
CA TYR A 244 -8.93 -17.26 22.92
C TYR A 244 -8.86 -15.77 22.57
N ILE A 245 -9.60 -14.94 23.30
CA ILE A 245 -9.51 -13.47 23.22
C ILE A 245 -9.28 -12.96 24.63
N ASP A 246 -8.24 -12.15 24.84
CA ASP A 246 -7.84 -11.68 26.17
C ASP A 246 -7.62 -12.82 27.18
N ASN A 247 -7.01 -13.92 26.70
CA ASN A 247 -6.84 -15.18 27.44
C ASN A 247 -8.14 -15.86 27.90
N GLN A 248 -9.31 -15.43 27.42
CA GLN A 248 -10.59 -16.09 27.67
C GLN A 248 -10.92 -17.04 26.53
N PHE A 249 -11.27 -18.28 26.86
CA PHE A 249 -11.72 -19.27 25.87
C PHE A 249 -13.02 -18.81 25.22
N ILE A 250 -13.04 -18.76 23.89
CA ILE A 250 -14.22 -18.37 23.12
C ILE A 250 -14.89 -19.62 22.54
N ARG A 251 -14.13 -20.41 21.78
CA ARG A 251 -14.65 -21.60 21.09
C ARG A 251 -13.51 -22.51 20.63
N SER A 252 -13.80 -23.81 20.56
CA SER A 252 -12.95 -24.81 19.91
C SER A 252 -13.66 -25.38 18.69
N TYR A 253 -12.89 -25.72 17.68
CA TYR A 253 -13.35 -26.24 16.40
C TYR A 253 -12.50 -27.45 16.00
N LYS A 254 -13.12 -28.36 15.24
CA LYS A 254 -12.42 -29.51 14.66
C LYS A 254 -12.21 -29.27 13.17
N LEU A 255 -10.97 -29.36 12.72
CA LEU A 255 -10.62 -29.36 11.31
C LEU A 255 -10.84 -30.78 10.77
N LYS A 256 -11.74 -30.94 9.79
CA LYS A 256 -12.04 -32.23 9.16
C LYS A 256 -11.75 -32.23 7.67
N ASP A 257 -10.90 -33.13 7.17
CA ASP A 257 -10.80 -33.32 5.72
C ASP A 257 -12.19 -33.67 5.16
N LYS A 258 -12.57 -33.08 4.03
CA LYS A 258 -13.96 -32.96 3.55
C LYS A 258 -14.64 -34.33 3.40
N ASP A 259 -13.86 -35.37 3.14
CA ASP A 259 -14.32 -36.75 2.90
C ASP A 259 -14.57 -37.58 4.18
N GLN A 260 -14.13 -37.12 5.37
CA GLN A 260 -14.53 -37.76 6.64
C GLN A 260 -16.02 -37.52 6.98
N SER A 261 -16.60 -36.43 6.46
CA SER A 261 -18.02 -36.11 6.66
C SER A 261 -18.97 -37.01 5.84
N GLU A 262 -18.51 -37.53 4.70
CA GLU A 262 -19.29 -38.43 3.84
C GLU A 262 -19.19 -39.90 4.28
N THR A 263 -18.08 -40.28 4.92
CA THR A 263 -17.87 -41.65 5.42
C THR A 263 -18.68 -41.92 6.71
N GLU A 264 -18.78 -40.95 7.63
CA GLU A 264 -19.65 -41.05 8.83
C GLU A 264 -21.15 -41.17 8.45
N ASN A 265 -21.59 -40.45 7.42
CA ASN A 265 -22.97 -40.52 6.92
C ASN A 265 -23.28 -41.82 6.14
N SER A 266 -22.26 -42.49 5.60
CA SER A 266 -22.43 -43.75 4.87
C SER A 266 -22.48 -44.95 5.82
N GLN A 267 -21.77 -44.92 6.94
CA GLN A 267 -21.85 -45.96 7.99
C GLN A 267 -23.13 -45.86 8.82
N ASN A 268 -23.64 -44.66 9.10
CA ASN A 268 -24.93 -44.47 9.80
C ASN A 268 -26.17 -44.78 8.93
N LYS A 269 -26.01 -45.04 7.64
CA LYS A 269 -27.09 -45.53 6.76
C LYS A 269 -27.08 -47.06 6.58
N GLN A 270 -26.10 -47.76 7.15
CA GLN A 270 -25.99 -49.23 7.10
C GLN A 270 -26.23 -49.91 8.46
N GLN A 271 -26.67 -49.17 9.48
CA GLN A 271 -27.31 -49.68 10.70
C GLN A 271 -28.79 -49.32 10.66
#